data_AF-A0A147BDV0-F1
#
_entry.id   AF-A0A147BDV0-F1
#
_cell.length_a   1.000
_cell.length_b   1.000
_cell.length_c   1.000
_cell.angle_alpha   90.00
_cell.angle_beta   90.00
_cell.angle_gamma   90.00
#
_symmetry.space_group_name_H-M   'P 1'
#
loop_
_entity.id
_entity.type
_entity.pdbx_description
1 polymer ?
#
loop_
_entity_poly.entity_id
_entity_poly.type
_entity_poly.pdbx_seq_one_letter_code
_entity_poly.pdbx_strand_id
1 'polypeptide(L)'
;QVQDQFRKLCGILDRLAFLPPQLAPEGLTYTREKSTSDIGDHLDYFDCTCVNSPFRYASAPSAVALRNSSLCLTVCRRRPEYPPERWNMHDTTLQDKYRTNNTCGGWNTGFQKFVGHAHPSVWRLIECLQENQALIATALT
;
A
#
# COMPACT_ATOMS: atom_id res chain seq x y z
N GLN A 1 -10.67 14.36 20.04
CA GLN A 1 -11.22 13.03 20.38
C GLN A 1 -11.31 12.09 19.17
N VAL A 2 -12.12 12.36 18.12
CA VAL A 2 -12.19 11.49 16.91
C VAL A 2 -10.86 11.47 16.13
N GLN A 3 -10.26 12.63 15.88
CA GLN A 3 -8.95 12.76 15.20
C GLN A 3 -7.82 12.02 15.93
N ASP A 4 -7.85 12.01 17.26
CA ASP A 4 -6.81 11.36 18.08
C ASP A 4 -6.89 9.84 18.02
N GLN A 5 -8.11 9.29 17.92
CA GLN A 5 -8.32 7.85 17.75
C GLN A 5 -7.91 7.41 16.35
N PHE A 6 -8.27 8.17 15.32
CA PHE A 6 -7.82 7.91 13.95
C PHE A 6 -6.29 7.92 13.84
N ARG A 7 -5.62 8.93 14.42
CA ARG A 7 -4.14 9.00 14.42
C ARG A 7 -3.51 7.82 15.14
N LYS A 8 -4.07 7.40 16.28
CA LYS A 8 -3.60 6.21 17.01
C LYS A 8 -3.75 4.94 16.17
N LEU A 9 -4.86 4.82 15.44
CA LEU A 9 -5.13 3.70 14.56
C LEU A 9 -4.17 3.64 13.37
N CYS A 10 -3.95 4.75 12.67
CA CYS A 10 -2.94 4.82 11.61
C CYS A 10 -1.57 4.35 12.14
N GLY A 11 -1.19 4.77 13.35
CA GLY A 11 0.04 4.30 13.99
C GLY A 11 0.04 2.82 14.39
N ILE A 12 -1.11 2.15 14.51
CA ILE A 12 -1.21 0.69 14.70
C ILE A 12 -1.10 -0.01 13.34
N LEU A 13 -1.77 0.50 12.31
CA LEU A 13 -1.68 -0.01 10.94
C LEU A 13 -0.25 0.08 10.39
N ASP A 14 0.45 1.19 10.63
CA ASP A 14 1.86 1.36 10.26
C ASP A 14 2.76 0.30 10.90
N ARG A 15 2.39 -0.19 12.10
CA ARG A 15 3.14 -1.25 12.78
C ARG A 15 3.00 -2.61 12.10
N LEU A 16 1.94 -2.85 11.33
CA LEU A 16 1.79 -4.09 10.56
C LEU A 16 2.90 -4.26 9.52
N ALA A 17 3.45 -3.16 9.00
CA ALA A 17 4.58 -3.21 8.08
C ALA A 17 5.84 -3.82 8.70
N PHE A 18 5.93 -3.89 10.04
CA PHE A 18 7.09 -4.42 10.74
C PHE A 18 6.86 -5.81 11.33
N LEU A 19 5.67 -6.39 11.18
CA LEU A 19 5.42 -7.77 11.58
C LEU A 19 5.98 -8.75 10.53
N PRO A 20 6.38 -9.96 10.94
CA PRO A 20 6.57 -11.07 10.01
C PRO A 20 5.36 -11.16 9.08
N PRO A 21 5.52 -11.28 7.75
CA PRO A 21 4.40 -11.24 6.81
C PRO A 21 3.28 -12.24 7.13
N GLN A 22 3.62 -13.42 7.66
CA GLN A 22 2.64 -14.42 8.08
C GLN A 22 1.75 -13.99 9.26
N LEU A 23 2.19 -13.02 10.08
CA LEU A 23 1.44 -12.49 11.22
C LEU A 23 0.66 -11.21 10.87
N ALA A 24 0.80 -10.68 9.66
CA ALA A 24 0.06 -9.50 9.22
C ALA A 24 -1.48 -9.69 9.26
N PRO A 25 -2.05 -10.85 8.87
CA PRO A 25 -3.50 -11.09 9.01
C PRO A 25 -3.97 -11.07 10.47
N GLU A 26 -3.21 -11.70 11.37
CA GLU A 26 -3.53 -11.74 12.81
C GLU A 26 -3.43 -10.33 13.44
N GLY A 27 -2.38 -9.59 13.10
CA GLY A 27 -2.22 -8.19 13.52
C GLY A 27 -3.34 -7.28 13.02
N LEU A 28 -3.86 -7.52 11.81
CA LEU A 28 -4.99 -6.78 11.27
C LEU A 28 -6.30 -7.12 12.01
N THR A 29 -6.54 -8.40 12.32
CA THR A 29 -7.69 -8.82 13.14
C THR A 29 -7.64 -8.18 14.53
N TYR A 30 -6.47 -8.21 15.19
CA TYR A 30 -6.28 -7.53 16.48
C TYR A 30 -6.55 -6.01 16.39
N THR A 31 -6.12 -5.38 15.30
CA THR A 31 -6.37 -3.96 15.06
C THR A 31 -7.87 -3.69 14.93
N ARG A 32 -8.60 -4.53 14.18
CA ARG A 32 -10.05 -4.45 14.00
C ARG A 32 -10.79 -4.53 15.34
N GLU A 33 -10.43 -5.47 16.20
CA GLU A 33 -11.06 -5.64 17.52
C GLU A 33 -10.83 -4.44 18.45
N LYS A 34 -9.65 -3.81 18.36
CA LYS A 34 -9.28 -2.62 19.16
C LYS A 34 -9.88 -1.31 18.63
N SER A 35 -10.40 -1.31 17.41
CA SER A 35 -10.90 -0.11 16.74
C SER A 35 -12.33 0.18 17.18
N THR A 36 -12.56 1.29 17.88
CA THR A 36 -13.90 1.69 18.36
C THR A 36 -14.61 2.67 17.41
N SER A 37 -14.06 2.91 16.22
CA SER A 37 -14.50 3.95 15.27
C SER A 37 -15.03 3.38 13.95
N ASP A 38 -15.80 4.18 13.22
CA ASP A 38 -16.29 3.93 11.85
C ASP A 38 -15.14 3.96 10.82
N ILE A 39 -14.24 2.98 10.93
CA ILE A 39 -13.06 2.83 10.08
C ILE A 39 -13.04 1.45 9.41
N GLY A 40 -14.12 0.69 9.55
CA GLY A 40 -14.28 -0.66 8.99
C GLY A 40 -13.94 -0.70 7.51
N ASP A 41 -14.45 0.26 6.75
CA ASP A 41 -14.18 0.40 5.31
C ASP A 41 -12.68 0.51 4.98
N HIS A 42 -11.91 1.20 5.82
CA HIS A 42 -10.46 1.33 5.62
C HIS A 42 -9.73 0.02 5.91
N LEU A 43 -10.14 -0.70 6.95
CA LEU A 43 -9.58 -2.01 7.28
C LEU A 43 -9.97 -3.06 6.24
N ASP A 44 -11.20 -3.01 5.72
CA ASP A 44 -11.69 -3.91 4.68
C ASP A 44 -10.95 -3.67 3.36
N TYR A 45 -10.73 -2.41 3.01
CA TYR A 45 -9.89 -2.04 1.87
C TYR A 45 -8.47 -2.58 2.05
N PHE A 46 -7.83 -2.32 3.19
CA PHE A 46 -6.47 -2.79 3.47
C PHE A 46 -6.37 -4.32 3.48
N ASP A 47 -7.36 -5.00 4.06
CA ASP A 47 -7.43 -6.45 4.05
C ASP A 47 -7.49 -6.99 2.62
N CYS A 48 -8.42 -6.48 1.80
CA CYS A 48 -8.61 -6.91 0.41
C CYS A 48 -7.43 -6.58 -0.51
N THR A 49 -6.73 -5.47 -0.28
CA THR A 49 -5.70 -4.97 -1.21
C THR A 49 -4.29 -5.37 -0.82
N CYS A 50 -4.02 -5.53 0.49
CA CYS A 50 -2.68 -5.72 1.02
C CYS A 50 -2.46 -7.06 1.73
N VAL A 51 -3.51 -7.67 2.30
CA VAL A 51 -3.40 -8.84 3.19
C VAL A 51 -4.09 -10.08 2.61
N ASN A 52 -5.42 -10.14 2.71
CA ASN A 52 -6.26 -11.21 2.19
C ASN A 52 -6.92 -10.78 0.88
N SER A 53 -6.25 -11.02 -0.25
CA SER A 53 -6.83 -10.74 -1.57
C SER A 53 -8.23 -11.33 -1.73
N PRO A 54 -9.17 -10.60 -2.38
CA PRO A 54 -10.51 -11.12 -2.62
C PRO A 54 -10.48 -12.39 -3.47
N PHE A 55 -11.36 -13.33 -3.14
CA PHE A 55 -11.71 -14.42 -4.03
C PHE A 55 -12.41 -13.86 -5.26
N ARG A 56 -11.99 -14.26 -6.46
CA ARG A 56 -12.70 -13.94 -7.70
C ARG A 56 -12.98 -15.21 -8.47
N TYR A 57 -14.13 -15.25 -9.14
CA TYR A 57 -14.45 -16.31 -10.08
C TYR A 57 -13.43 -16.28 -11.22
N ALA A 58 -12.70 -17.37 -11.39
CA ALA A 58 -11.74 -17.53 -12.46
C ALA A 58 -12.49 -17.93 -13.73
N SER A 59 -12.67 -16.95 -14.61
CA SER A 59 -13.20 -17.04 -15.98
C SER A 59 -14.67 -17.49 -16.11
N ALA A 60 -15.39 -16.83 -17.01
CA ALA A 60 -16.69 -17.28 -17.48
C ALA A 60 -16.58 -18.70 -18.06
N PRO A 61 -17.58 -19.57 -17.88
CA PRO A 61 -17.55 -20.91 -18.42
C PRO A 61 -17.31 -20.84 -19.94
N SER A 62 -16.31 -21.59 -20.42
CA SER A 62 -16.11 -21.79 -21.86
C SER A 62 -17.44 -22.26 -22.46
N ALA A 63 -17.82 -21.75 -23.64
CA ALA A 63 -19.04 -22.16 -24.34
C ALA A 63 -19.13 -23.69 -24.53
N VAL A 64 -17.98 -24.39 -24.50
CA VAL A 64 -17.87 -25.85 -24.54
C VAL A 64 -18.34 -26.52 -23.24
N ALA A 65 -18.14 -25.89 -22.08
CA ALA A 65 -18.57 -26.40 -20.76
C ALA A 65 -20.08 -26.30 -20.55
N LEU A 66 -20.75 -25.32 -21.19
CA LEU A 66 -22.20 -25.16 -21.12
C LEU A 66 -22.95 -26.36 -21.74
N ARG A 67 -22.33 -27.05 -22.70
CA ARG A 67 -22.94 -28.16 -23.44
C ARG A 67 -22.95 -29.49 -22.67
N ASN A 68 -22.09 -29.65 -21.66
CA ASN A 68 -21.88 -30.90 -20.94
C ASN A 68 -22.35 -30.83 -19.47
N SER A 69 -23.21 -29.87 -19.13
CA SER A 69 -23.90 -29.72 -17.83
C SER A 69 -23.00 -29.69 -16.58
N SER A 70 -21.68 -29.55 -16.73
CA SER A 70 -20.73 -29.45 -15.62
C SER A 70 -20.25 -28.01 -15.50
N LEU A 71 -21.03 -27.17 -14.81
CA LEU A 71 -20.56 -25.86 -14.35
C LEU A 71 -19.59 -26.07 -13.18
N CYS A 72 -18.30 -26.24 -13.48
CA CYS A 72 -17.26 -26.13 -12.46
C CYS A 72 -16.90 -24.65 -12.32
N LEU A 73 -17.50 -23.95 -11.35
CA LEU A 73 -17.09 -22.61 -10.96
C LEU A 73 -15.74 -22.70 -10.26
N THR A 74 -14.67 -22.36 -10.98
CA THR A 74 -13.35 -22.29 -10.36
C THR A 74 -13.23 -20.95 -9.64
N VAL A 75 -13.18 -20.98 -8.31
CA VAL A 75 -12.91 -19.79 -7.49
C VAL A 75 -11.41 -19.74 -7.20
N CYS A 76 -10.73 -18.69 -7.64
CA CYS A 76 -9.30 -18.49 -7.37
C CYS A 76 -9.10 -17.28 -6.44
N ARG A 77 -8.20 -17.41 -5.46
CA ARG A 77 -7.63 -16.24 -4.80
C ARG A 77 -6.68 -15.57 -5.78
N ARG A 78 -6.95 -14.32 -6.16
CA ARG A 78 -5.92 -13.50 -6.81
C ARG A 78 -4.82 -13.19 -5.77
N ARG A 79 -3.64 -12.79 -6.24
CA ARG A 79 -2.65 -12.18 -5.34
C ARG A 79 -3.15 -10.78 -4.93
N PRO A 80 -2.84 -10.30 -3.72
CA PRO A 80 -3.15 -8.93 -3.31
C PRO A 80 -2.56 -7.95 -4.32
N GLU A 81 -3.25 -6.84 -4.53
CA GLU A 81 -2.78 -5.78 -5.44
C GLU A 81 -1.44 -5.22 -4.97
N TYR A 82 -1.27 -5.09 -3.66
CA TYR A 82 -0.05 -4.68 -2.98
C TYR A 82 0.43 -5.82 -2.08
N PRO A 83 1.16 -6.80 -2.62
CA PRO A 83 1.58 -7.94 -1.82
C PRO A 83 2.64 -7.51 -0.78
N PRO A 84 2.83 -8.28 0.30
CA PRO A 84 3.71 -7.89 1.42
C PRO A 84 5.12 -7.48 0.99
N GLU A 85 5.68 -8.04 -0.08
CA GLU A 85 7.01 -7.67 -0.58
C GLU A 85 7.12 -6.19 -1.00
N ARG A 86 5.98 -5.52 -1.27
CA ARG A 86 5.95 -4.11 -1.67
C ARG A 86 5.87 -3.15 -0.48
N TRP A 87 5.23 -3.54 0.62
CA TRP A 87 4.92 -2.63 1.73
C TRP A 87 5.50 -3.07 3.09
N ASN A 88 5.79 -4.35 3.26
CA ASN A 88 6.36 -4.88 4.49
C ASN A 88 7.87 -4.56 4.57
N MET A 89 8.29 -4.18 5.77
CA MET A 89 9.62 -3.68 6.12
C MET A 89 10.27 -4.53 7.23
N HIS A 90 9.69 -5.68 7.61
CA HIS A 90 10.22 -6.57 8.65
C HIS A 90 11.66 -7.00 8.32
N ASP A 91 11.85 -7.66 7.18
CA ASP A 91 13.17 -8.18 6.78
C ASP A 91 14.16 -7.03 6.47
N THR A 92 13.66 -5.96 5.85
CA THR A 92 14.45 -4.73 5.61
C THR A 92 14.98 -4.15 6.92
N THR A 93 14.17 -4.15 7.99
CA THR A 93 14.56 -3.65 9.31
C THR A 93 15.54 -4.61 9.99
N LEU A 94 15.31 -5.93 9.92
CA LEU A 94 16.22 -6.91 10.51
C LEU A 94 17.60 -6.93 9.82
N GLN A 95 17.65 -6.64 8.53
CA GLN A 95 18.87 -6.61 7.72
C GLN A 95 19.54 -5.23 7.69
N ASP A 96 19.05 -4.27 8.48
CA ASP A 96 19.51 -2.87 8.52
C ASP A 96 19.62 -2.23 7.11
N LYS A 97 18.67 -2.55 6.25
CA LYS A 97 18.59 -2.03 4.89
C LYS A 97 17.80 -0.73 4.85
N TYR A 98 18.11 0.12 3.86
CA TYR A 98 17.34 1.33 3.60
C TYR A 98 15.86 0.99 3.32
N ARG A 99 14.95 1.61 4.08
CA ARG A 99 13.51 1.49 3.87
C ARG A 99 13.11 2.32 2.63
N THR A 100 12.69 1.66 1.57
CA THR A 100 12.31 2.30 0.29
C THR A 100 11.19 3.34 0.46
N ASN A 101 10.26 3.15 1.40
CA ASN A 101 9.23 4.13 1.73
C ASN A 101 9.82 5.40 2.40
N ASN A 102 10.90 5.30 3.18
CA ASN A 102 11.55 6.49 3.76
C ASN A 102 12.27 7.32 2.68
N THR A 103 12.92 6.68 1.72
CA THR A 103 13.62 7.40 0.64
C THR A 103 12.65 8.02 -0.35
N CYS A 104 11.62 7.28 -0.79
CA CYS A 104 10.59 7.80 -1.69
C CYS A 104 9.71 8.85 -0.98
N GLY A 105 9.27 8.59 0.25
CA GLY A 105 8.51 9.53 1.05
C GLY A 105 9.33 10.78 1.41
N GLY A 106 10.62 10.61 1.71
CA GLY A 106 11.57 11.70 1.93
C GLY A 106 11.77 12.54 0.68
N TRP A 107 11.97 11.91 -0.48
CA TRP A 107 12.06 12.61 -1.77
C TRP A 107 10.77 13.33 -2.12
N ASN A 108 9.60 12.67 -2.01
CA ASN A 108 8.30 13.31 -2.27
C ASN A 108 8.02 14.48 -1.33
N THR A 109 8.36 14.34 -0.04
CA THR A 109 8.21 15.43 0.94
C THR A 109 9.16 16.58 0.64
N GLY A 110 10.42 16.28 0.30
CA GLY A 110 11.40 17.28 -0.12
C GLY A 110 11.00 17.99 -1.41
N PHE A 111 10.53 17.24 -2.40
CA PHE A 111 10.08 17.73 -3.68
C PHE A 111 8.79 18.55 -3.56
N GLN A 112 7.84 18.17 -2.71
CA GLN A 112 6.65 18.97 -2.42
C GLN A 112 7.03 20.34 -1.82
N LYS A 113 7.99 20.37 -0.88
CA LYS A 113 8.52 21.61 -0.31
C LYS A 113 9.26 22.45 -1.37
N PHE A 114 9.99 21.79 -2.25
CA PHE A 114 10.72 22.41 -3.35
C PHE A 114 9.78 23.08 -4.37
N VAL A 115 8.71 22.37 -4.78
CA VAL A 115 7.69 22.89 -5.69
C VAL A 115 6.88 24.02 -5.04
N GLY A 116 6.54 23.90 -3.74
CA GLY A 116 5.88 24.96 -2.97
C GLY A 116 4.41 25.22 -3.33
N HIS A 117 3.80 24.39 -4.18
CA HIS A 117 2.41 24.53 -4.64
C HIS A 117 1.62 23.24 -4.46
N ALA A 118 0.37 23.36 -4.01
CA ALA A 118 -0.55 22.21 -3.89
C ALA A 118 -1.04 21.70 -5.25
N HIS A 119 -1.22 22.61 -6.23
CA HIS A 119 -1.68 22.31 -7.59
C HIS A 119 -0.84 23.07 -8.62
N PRO A 120 0.41 22.64 -8.87
CA PRO A 120 1.27 23.29 -9.87
C PRO A 120 0.72 23.09 -11.28
N SER A 121 0.99 24.06 -12.17
CA SER A 121 0.81 23.83 -13.60
C SER A 121 1.82 22.77 -14.09
N VAL A 122 1.51 22.10 -15.20
CA VAL A 122 2.44 21.15 -15.82
C VAL A 122 3.79 21.81 -16.11
N TRP A 123 3.78 23.08 -16.53
CA TRP A 123 4.99 23.84 -16.79
C TRP A 123 5.84 24.03 -15.53
N ARG A 124 5.21 24.43 -14.42
CA ARG A 124 5.89 24.60 -13.13
C ARG A 124 6.48 23.29 -12.62
N LEU A 125 5.76 22.18 -12.81
CA LEU A 125 6.25 20.85 -12.45
C LEU A 125 7.52 20.49 -13.24
N ILE A 126 7.54 20.75 -14.55
CA ILE A 126 8.69 20.47 -15.42
C ILE A 126 9.91 21.28 -14.99
N GLU A 127 9.75 22.59 -14.74
CA GLU A 127 10.82 23.45 -14.25
C GLU A 127 11.42 22.91 -12.95
N CYS A 128 10.57 22.58 -11.97
CA CYS A 128 11.04 22.05 -10.69
C CYS A 128 11.76 20.70 -10.82
N LEU A 129 11.35 19.83 -11.75
CA LEU A 129 12.06 18.58 -12.01
C LEU A 129 13.46 18.81 -12.58
N GLN A 130 13.59 19.77 -13.52
CA GLN A 130 14.87 20.13 -14.13
C GLN A 130 15.83 20.78 -13.12
N GLU A 131 15.32 21.70 -12.30
CA GLU A 131 16.11 22.34 -11.24
C GLU A 131 16.59 21.31 -10.20
N ASN A 132 15.70 20.41 -9.77
CA ASN A 132 16.06 19.35 -8.83
C ASN A 132 17.13 18.41 -9.41
N GLN A 133 17.06 18.09 -10.70
CA GLN A 133 18.09 17.30 -11.38
C GLN A 133 19.44 18.04 -11.44
N ALA A 134 19.43 19.34 -11.72
CA ALA A 134 20.65 20.16 -11.75
C ALA A 134 21.32 20.25 -10.37
N LEU A 135 20.52 20.42 -9.30
CA LEU A 135 21.00 20.41 -7.91
C LEU A 135 21.65 19.09 -7.52
N ILE A 136 21.03 17.96 -7.89
CA ILE A 136 21.61 16.63 -7.65
C ILE A 136 22.93 16.47 -8.41
N ALA A 137 23.00 16.93 -9.66
CA ALA A 137 24.21 16.84 -10.47
C ALA A 137 25.38 17.65 -9.90
N THR A 138 25.12 18.83 -9.32
CA THR A 138 26.15 19.67 -8.69
C THR A 138 26.59 19.15 -7.32
N ALA A 139 25.72 18.47 -6.58
CA ALA A 139 26.07 17.88 -5.29
C ALA A 139 26.97 16.62 -5.41
N LEU A 140 27.09 16.04 -6.61
CA LEU A 140 27.88 14.85 -6.90
C LEU A 140 29.24 15.14 -7.56
N THR A 141 29.53 16.41 -7.85
CA THR A 141 30.83 16.92 -8.33
C THR A 141 31.64 17.52 -7.20
#